data_AF-A0A8T3WR86-F1
#
_entry.id   AF-A0A8T3WR86-F1
#
_cell.length_a   1.000
_cell.length_b   1.000
_cell.length_c   1.000
_cell.angle_alpha   90.00
_cell.angle_beta   90.00
_cell.angle_gamma   90.00
#
_symmetry.space_group_name_H-M   'P 1'
#
loop_
_entity.id
_entity.type
_entity.pdbx_description
1 polymer ?
#
loop_
_entity_poly.entity_id
_entity_poly.type
_entity_poly.pdbx_seq_one_letter_code
_entity_poly.pdbx_strand_id
1 'polypeptide(L)'
;MSNGIELMLPYAPFVHKINQKVFRGGLRLNAVENPNDISTIVTVQDKAISRLFLVDGIDGYRGVQHERPGSFSEEMDSQWRLTEFEIDEEDPIDGTGDLKFSADSGKPYGATNLVSRLVRNSDDEPYRPVAGMIFDFIDEMVILGDSTAVGLYRVDGENFVPIRYKLQSSEYRSGEPIRIGRRDAYPHQAYDEFLKFLRDEKKLDLVVVRIGGAGRAAEQLFRTNMKPEGDVPSDYEDTAIDVFFNYQPDHKTWDLDPTLAMYRALGITQPTDVYGRQLTANAAAPQLKPGAWHTNGYLYSARGPTLHKLMAQCARDFEREVSYKVIDAKITR
;
A
#
# COMPACT_ATOMS: atom_id res chain seq x y z
N MET A 1 -28.47 4.07 -4.65
CA MET A 1 -28.39 2.86 -5.48
C MET A 1 -27.04 2.23 -5.19
N SER A 2 -26.97 1.11 -4.47
CA SER A 2 -25.72 0.38 -4.28
C SER A 2 -25.59 -0.60 -5.44
N ASN A 3 -25.02 -0.14 -6.55
CA ASN A 3 -24.59 -1.04 -7.60
C ASN A 3 -23.47 -1.88 -7.01
N GLY A 4 -23.69 -3.19 -6.91
CA GLY A 4 -22.63 -4.12 -6.61
C GLY A 4 -21.47 -3.82 -7.54
N ILE A 5 -20.29 -3.60 -6.97
CA ILE A 5 -19.06 -3.58 -7.73
C ILE A 5 -18.98 -4.98 -8.33
N GLU A 6 -19.29 -5.13 -9.63
CA GLU A 6 -18.89 -6.33 -10.36
C GLU A 6 -17.39 -6.44 -10.14
N LEU A 7 -16.99 -7.43 -9.33
CA LEU A 7 -15.63 -7.56 -8.82
C LEU A 7 -14.67 -7.71 -10.01
N MET A 8 -13.97 -6.63 -10.37
CA MET A 8 -12.96 -6.66 -11.44
C MET A 8 -11.78 -7.58 -11.10
N LEU A 9 -11.59 -7.91 -9.81
CA LEU A 9 -10.71 -8.98 -9.34
C LEU A 9 -11.54 -10.20 -8.94
N PRO A 10 -11.77 -11.18 -9.85
CA PRO A 10 -12.54 -12.39 -9.56
C PRO A 10 -11.89 -13.28 -8.48
N TYR A 11 -10.63 -12.99 -8.13
CA TYR A 11 -9.83 -13.78 -7.19
C TYR A 11 -9.90 -13.32 -5.73
N ALA A 12 -10.70 -12.31 -5.38
CA ALA A 12 -10.74 -11.83 -4.01
C ALA A 12 -11.14 -12.96 -2.99
N PRO A 13 -12.14 -13.82 -3.28
CA PRO A 13 -12.41 -15.01 -2.45
C PRO A 13 -11.29 -16.06 -2.49
N PHE A 14 -10.58 -16.19 -3.61
CA PHE A 14 -9.44 -17.11 -3.77
C PHE A 14 -8.28 -16.73 -2.84
N VAL A 15 -7.94 -15.43 -2.80
CA VAL A 15 -6.87 -14.90 -1.93
C VAL A 15 -7.21 -15.12 -0.45
N HIS A 16 -8.46 -14.87 -0.05
CA HIS A 16 -8.91 -15.16 1.31
C HIS A 16 -8.75 -16.64 1.69
N LYS A 17 -9.11 -17.58 0.79
CA LYS A 17 -8.95 -19.02 1.03
C LYS A 17 -7.48 -19.43 1.17
N ILE A 18 -6.59 -18.87 0.36
CA ILE A 18 -5.15 -19.08 0.49
C ILE A 18 -4.68 -18.62 1.87
N ASN A 19 -5.04 -17.39 2.25
CA ASN A 19 -4.66 -16.81 3.53
C ASN A 19 -5.19 -17.64 4.72
N GLN A 20 -6.46 -18.08 4.68
CA GLN A 20 -6.98 -18.97 5.70
C GLN A 20 -6.19 -20.29 5.78
N LYS A 21 -5.85 -20.92 4.65
CA LYS A 21 -5.07 -22.17 4.64
C LYS A 21 -3.66 -21.99 5.21
N VAL A 22 -2.99 -20.89 4.87
CA VAL A 22 -1.60 -20.63 5.31
C VAL A 22 -1.55 -20.18 6.78
N PHE A 23 -2.47 -19.32 7.22
CA PHE A 23 -2.45 -18.77 8.59
C PHE A 23 -3.21 -19.62 9.62
N ARG A 24 -4.37 -20.20 9.30
CA ARG A 24 -5.11 -21.09 10.24
C ARG A 24 -4.46 -22.47 10.39
N GLY A 25 -3.53 -22.82 9.49
CA GLY A 25 -2.75 -24.06 9.53
C GLY A 25 -1.60 -24.10 10.53
N GLY A 26 -1.31 -23.03 11.28
CA GLY A 26 -0.25 -23.10 12.31
C GLY A 26 0.34 -21.81 12.85
N LEU A 27 -0.15 -20.62 12.49
CA LEU A 27 0.42 -19.37 13.00
C LEU A 27 -0.67 -18.39 13.44
N ARG A 28 -0.89 -18.36 14.76
CA ARG A 28 -1.21 -17.10 15.41
C ARG A 28 0.12 -16.35 15.51
N LEU A 29 0.27 -15.24 14.80
CA LEU A 29 1.45 -14.36 14.88
C LEU A 29 1.84 -13.98 16.34
N ASN A 30 0.90 -14.17 17.28
CA ASN A 30 1.08 -13.97 18.72
C ASN A 30 1.82 -15.10 19.48
N ALA A 31 2.32 -16.16 18.81
CA ALA A 31 2.85 -17.36 19.49
C ALA A 31 4.34 -17.64 19.29
N VAL A 32 5.12 -16.72 18.71
CA VAL A 32 6.54 -16.95 18.43
C VAL A 32 7.42 -16.39 19.55
N GLU A 33 8.10 -17.27 20.29
CA GLU A 33 8.94 -16.89 21.46
C GLU A 33 10.29 -16.24 21.06
N ASN A 34 10.65 -16.22 19.78
CA ASN A 34 11.95 -15.72 19.29
C ASN A 34 11.79 -14.81 18.05
N PRO A 35 12.23 -13.53 18.11
CA PRO A 35 12.13 -12.57 17.00
C PRO A 35 12.86 -12.98 15.71
N ASN A 36 13.90 -13.82 15.80
CA ASN A 36 14.63 -14.32 14.62
C ASN A 36 13.85 -15.39 13.85
N ASP A 37 12.95 -16.10 14.54
CA ASP A 37 12.10 -17.12 13.91
C ASP A 37 10.95 -16.46 13.14
N ILE A 38 10.47 -15.29 13.59
CA ILE A 38 9.39 -14.55 12.93
C ILE A 38 9.76 -14.21 11.48
N SER A 39 10.95 -13.68 11.23
CA SER A 39 11.37 -13.36 9.85
C SER A 39 11.41 -14.59 8.95
N THR A 40 11.91 -15.72 9.47
CA THR A 40 11.98 -16.98 8.72
C THR A 40 10.59 -17.55 8.44
N ILE A 41 9.71 -17.50 9.45
CA ILE A 41 8.32 -17.93 9.34
C ILE A 41 7.60 -17.10 8.27
N VAL A 42 7.72 -15.78 8.35
CA VAL A 42 7.07 -14.86 7.41
C VAL A 42 7.54 -15.17 5.99
N THR A 43 8.85 -15.28 5.73
CA THR A 43 9.37 -15.67 4.40
C THR A 43 8.85 -17.01 3.91
N VAL A 44 8.68 -18.01 4.77
CA VAL A 44 8.12 -19.32 4.39
C VAL A 44 6.65 -19.18 4.00
N GLN A 45 5.88 -18.38 4.74
CA GLN A 45 4.48 -18.13 4.45
C GLN A 45 4.30 -17.31 3.17
N ASP A 46 5.14 -16.30 2.96
CA ASP A 46 5.14 -15.45 1.77
C ASP A 46 5.25 -16.31 0.50
N LYS A 47 6.27 -17.17 0.47
CA LYS A 47 6.49 -18.15 -0.61
C LYS A 47 5.33 -19.13 -0.79
N ALA A 48 4.70 -19.56 0.30
CA ALA A 48 3.59 -20.50 0.25
C ALA A 48 2.34 -19.85 -0.36
N ILE A 49 2.03 -18.61 0.03
CA ILE A 49 0.93 -17.82 -0.53
C ILE A 49 1.19 -17.57 -2.01
N SER A 50 2.37 -17.05 -2.39
CA SER A 50 2.78 -16.83 -3.79
C SER A 50 2.58 -18.08 -4.64
N ARG A 51 3.03 -19.24 -4.15
CA ARG A 51 2.95 -20.49 -4.90
C ARG A 51 1.50 -20.96 -5.09
N LEU A 52 0.68 -20.86 -4.04
CA LEU A 52 -0.74 -21.22 -4.12
C LEU A 52 -1.51 -20.27 -5.03
N PHE A 53 -1.26 -18.96 -4.94
CA PHE A 53 -1.90 -17.95 -5.77
C PHE A 53 -1.51 -18.09 -7.25
N LEU A 54 -0.22 -18.18 -7.55
CA LEU A 54 0.27 -18.15 -8.93
C LEU A 54 0.16 -19.50 -9.64
N VAL A 55 0.50 -20.60 -8.97
CA VAL A 55 0.74 -21.89 -9.65
C VAL A 55 -0.24 -22.98 -9.21
N ASP A 56 -0.26 -23.31 -7.93
CA ASP A 56 -0.87 -24.56 -7.46
C ASP A 56 -2.41 -24.46 -7.39
N GLY A 57 -2.96 -23.30 -7.05
CA GLY A 57 -4.39 -23.13 -6.80
C GLY A 57 -4.87 -23.74 -5.48
N ILE A 58 -6.17 -23.59 -5.20
CA ILE A 58 -6.84 -24.14 -3.99
C ILE A 58 -8.34 -24.30 -4.22
N ASP A 59 -8.97 -25.33 -3.66
CA ASP A 59 -10.44 -25.45 -3.50
C ASP A 59 -11.28 -25.08 -4.74
N GLY A 60 -10.88 -25.59 -5.91
CA GLY A 60 -11.57 -25.35 -7.18
C GLY A 60 -11.09 -24.11 -7.95
N TYR A 61 -10.21 -23.31 -7.37
CA TYR A 61 -9.47 -22.23 -8.04
C TYR A 61 -8.14 -22.77 -8.55
N ARG A 62 -7.82 -22.49 -9.81
CA ARG A 62 -6.49 -22.73 -10.38
C ARG A 62 -5.57 -21.57 -10.04
N GLY A 63 -4.26 -21.82 -9.99
CA GLY A 63 -3.28 -20.74 -9.90
C GLY A 63 -3.44 -19.75 -11.06
N VAL A 64 -3.24 -18.46 -10.79
CA VAL A 64 -3.50 -17.38 -11.75
C VAL A 64 -2.66 -17.51 -13.02
N GLN A 65 -1.46 -18.09 -12.97
CA GLN A 65 -0.63 -18.32 -14.15
C GLN A 65 -1.23 -19.31 -15.14
N HIS A 66 -2.26 -20.06 -14.76
CA HIS A 66 -3.03 -20.86 -15.70
C HIS A 66 -3.76 -19.99 -16.74
N GLU A 67 -4.21 -18.79 -16.35
CA GLU A 67 -4.95 -17.86 -17.20
C GLU A 67 -4.10 -16.65 -17.62
N ARG A 68 -3.17 -16.22 -16.78
CA ARG A 68 -2.26 -15.09 -17.01
C ARG A 68 -0.81 -15.51 -16.76
N PRO A 69 -0.15 -16.17 -17.73
CA PRO A 69 1.17 -16.80 -17.52
C PRO A 69 2.28 -15.83 -17.06
N GLY A 70 2.17 -14.55 -17.39
CA GLY A 70 3.12 -13.51 -16.98
C GLY A 70 2.93 -12.99 -15.55
N SER A 71 1.90 -13.45 -14.82
CA SER A 71 1.65 -13.04 -13.44
C SER A 71 2.77 -13.48 -12.51
N PHE A 72 3.05 -12.68 -11.49
CA PHE A 72 4.19 -12.86 -10.59
C PHE A 72 3.90 -12.33 -9.19
N SER A 73 4.85 -12.52 -8.28
CA SER A 73 4.82 -11.98 -6.93
C SER A 73 6.21 -11.57 -6.47
N GLU A 74 6.30 -10.90 -5.32
CA GLU A 74 7.57 -10.60 -4.64
C GLU A 74 8.53 -11.81 -4.58
N GLU A 75 7.98 -12.99 -4.27
CA GLU A 75 8.77 -14.21 -4.02
C GLU A 75 8.96 -15.10 -5.25
N MET A 76 8.23 -14.84 -6.34
CA MET A 76 8.24 -15.70 -7.53
C MET A 76 7.96 -14.92 -8.81
N ASP A 77 8.96 -14.87 -9.70
CA ASP A 77 8.87 -14.22 -11.01
C ASP A 77 8.36 -15.19 -12.10
N SER A 78 7.86 -14.63 -13.21
CA SER A 78 7.52 -15.37 -14.43
C SER A 78 8.40 -14.92 -15.60
N GLN A 79 8.95 -15.89 -16.33
CA GLN A 79 9.70 -15.62 -17.57
C GLN A 79 8.84 -14.99 -18.68
N TRP A 80 7.51 -15.11 -18.58
CA TRP A 80 6.55 -14.56 -19.56
C TRP A 80 6.09 -13.14 -19.20
N ARG A 81 6.49 -12.61 -18.04
CA ARG A 81 6.05 -11.30 -17.52
C ARG A 81 6.24 -10.15 -18.52
N LEU A 82 7.30 -10.20 -19.33
CA LEU A 82 7.64 -9.13 -20.28
C LEU A 82 7.01 -9.30 -21.65
N THR A 83 6.27 -10.38 -21.90
CA THR A 83 5.59 -10.65 -23.17
C THR A 83 4.08 -10.55 -23.06
N GLU A 84 3.54 -10.61 -21.84
CA GLU A 84 2.10 -10.46 -21.62
C GLU A 84 1.65 -8.99 -21.67
N PHE A 85 0.40 -8.75 -22.03
CA PHE A 85 -0.20 -7.41 -21.97
C PHE A 85 -1.04 -7.19 -20.73
N GLU A 86 -1.46 -8.29 -20.09
CA GLU A 86 -2.24 -8.30 -18.86
C GLU A 86 -1.63 -9.33 -17.91
N ILE A 87 -1.31 -8.89 -16.70
CA ILE A 87 -0.75 -9.72 -15.65
C ILE A 87 -1.44 -9.38 -14.32
N ASP A 88 -1.49 -10.34 -13.41
CA ASP A 88 -1.75 -10.05 -12.02
C ASP A 88 -0.43 -10.10 -11.23
N GLU A 89 -0.33 -9.24 -10.23
CA GLU A 89 0.81 -9.13 -9.34
C GLU A 89 0.34 -9.28 -7.89
N GLU A 90 1.14 -9.96 -7.06
CA GLU A 90 0.88 -10.14 -5.63
C GLU A 90 2.09 -9.76 -4.76
N ASP A 91 1.84 -8.98 -3.72
CA ASP A 91 2.67 -8.96 -2.52
C ASP A 91 1.95 -9.78 -1.43
N PRO A 92 2.42 -11.00 -1.12
CA PRO A 92 1.64 -11.94 -0.33
C PRO A 92 1.53 -11.51 1.13
N ILE A 93 2.58 -10.89 1.67
CA ILE A 93 2.66 -10.33 3.02
C ILE A 93 3.44 -9.01 2.99
N ASP A 94 2.79 -7.92 2.60
CA ASP A 94 3.34 -6.57 2.79
C ASP A 94 3.37 -6.21 4.29
N GLY A 95 4.42 -5.50 4.70
CA GLY A 95 4.65 -5.13 6.09
C GLY A 95 5.34 -6.21 6.94
N THR A 96 6.19 -7.05 6.35
CA THR A 96 6.97 -8.05 7.10
C THR A 96 7.78 -7.46 8.27
N GLY A 97 8.37 -6.27 8.09
CA GLY A 97 9.04 -5.52 9.16
C GLY A 97 8.06 -5.01 10.24
N ASP A 98 6.85 -4.65 9.84
CA ASP A 98 5.78 -4.21 10.72
C ASP A 98 5.22 -5.37 11.56
N LEU A 99 5.16 -6.59 11.01
CA LEU A 99 4.85 -7.81 11.78
C LEU A 99 5.87 -8.07 12.88
N LYS A 100 7.16 -7.97 12.53
CA LYS A 100 8.24 -8.11 13.52
C LYS A 100 8.14 -7.03 14.59
N PHE A 101 7.98 -5.77 14.19
CA PHE A 101 7.83 -4.66 15.12
C PHE A 101 6.60 -4.83 16.02
N SER A 102 5.51 -5.39 15.50
CA SER A 102 4.30 -5.69 16.28
C SER A 102 4.57 -6.71 17.37
N ALA A 103 5.26 -7.79 17.02
CA ALA A 103 5.67 -8.82 17.97
C ALA A 103 6.61 -8.26 19.04
N ASP A 104 7.59 -7.43 18.64
CA ASP A 104 8.58 -6.84 19.54
C ASP A 104 7.98 -5.77 20.48
N SER A 105 7.00 -4.99 20.00
CA SER A 105 6.44 -3.83 20.72
C SER A 105 5.08 -4.08 21.39
N GLY A 106 4.42 -5.20 21.07
CA GLY A 106 3.06 -5.50 21.52
C GLY A 106 1.97 -4.60 20.90
N LYS A 107 2.32 -3.80 19.90
CA LYS A 107 1.38 -2.93 19.17
C LYS A 107 0.99 -3.59 17.86
N PRO A 108 -0.30 -3.69 17.52
CA PRO A 108 -0.70 -4.29 16.26
C PRO A 108 -0.40 -3.34 15.10
N TYR A 109 0.57 -3.69 14.26
CA TYR A 109 0.71 -3.18 12.91
C TYR A 109 0.24 -4.26 11.94
N GLY A 110 -0.78 -3.93 11.13
CA GLY A 110 -1.34 -4.84 10.15
C GLY A 110 -0.34 -5.19 9.06
N ALA A 111 -0.21 -6.48 8.77
CA ALA A 111 0.28 -6.94 7.47
C ALA A 111 -0.90 -7.09 6.51
N THR A 112 -0.59 -7.00 5.24
CA THR A 112 -1.60 -7.05 4.19
C THR A 112 -1.18 -7.95 3.05
N ASN A 113 -2.15 -8.62 2.43
CA ASN A 113 -1.96 -9.18 1.10
C ASN A 113 -2.42 -8.14 0.07
N LEU A 114 -1.55 -7.84 -0.89
CA LEU A 114 -1.78 -6.87 -1.96
C LEU A 114 -1.87 -7.61 -3.28
N VAL A 115 -2.94 -7.36 -4.04
CA VAL A 115 -3.08 -7.90 -5.39
C VAL A 115 -3.43 -6.78 -6.35
N SER A 116 -2.74 -6.72 -7.48
CA SER A 116 -2.99 -5.76 -8.55
C SER A 116 -3.22 -6.48 -9.87
N ARG A 117 -4.12 -5.93 -10.69
CA ARG A 117 -4.13 -6.22 -12.13
C ARG A 117 -3.44 -5.10 -12.86
N LEU A 118 -2.46 -5.46 -13.67
CA LEU A 118 -1.67 -4.55 -14.47
C LEU A 118 -1.89 -4.79 -15.97
N VAL A 119 -2.01 -3.71 -16.74
CA VAL A 119 -2.12 -3.77 -18.21
C VAL A 119 -1.16 -2.82 -18.91
N ARG A 120 -0.75 -3.16 -20.13
CA ARG A 120 -0.04 -2.26 -21.06
C ARG A 120 -0.56 -2.48 -22.48
N ASN A 121 -0.45 -1.47 -23.34
CA ASN A 121 -0.96 -1.56 -24.72
C ASN A 121 0.10 -1.99 -25.74
N SER A 122 1.38 -1.94 -25.36
CA SER A 122 2.51 -2.34 -26.20
C SER A 122 3.69 -2.77 -25.31
N ASP A 123 4.69 -3.43 -25.90
CA ASP A 123 5.88 -3.86 -25.17
C ASP A 123 6.72 -2.69 -24.65
N ASP A 124 6.62 -1.54 -25.31
CA ASP A 124 7.39 -0.32 -25.00
C ASP A 124 6.69 0.60 -23.99
N GLU A 125 5.42 0.31 -23.63
CA GLU A 125 4.67 1.07 -22.64
C GLU A 125 4.82 0.48 -21.23
N PRO A 126 4.90 1.33 -20.18
CA PRO A 126 4.87 0.85 -18.81
C PRO A 126 3.49 0.25 -18.48
N TYR A 127 3.50 -0.75 -17.60
CA TYR A 127 2.29 -1.29 -17.02
C TYR A 127 1.51 -0.23 -16.24
N ARG A 128 0.19 -0.40 -16.18
CA ARG A 128 -0.73 0.46 -15.44
C ARG A 128 -1.67 -0.38 -14.60
N PRO A 129 -1.87 -0.04 -13.31
CA PRO A 129 -2.81 -0.75 -12.47
C PRO A 129 -4.24 -0.38 -12.85
N VAL A 130 -5.07 -1.37 -13.12
CA VAL A 130 -6.48 -1.19 -13.52
C VAL A 130 -7.46 -1.70 -12.47
N ALA A 131 -7.01 -2.59 -11.59
CA ALA A 131 -7.76 -3.03 -10.43
C ALA A 131 -6.79 -3.38 -9.30
N GLY A 132 -7.25 -3.28 -8.06
CA GLY A 132 -6.47 -3.58 -6.89
C GLY A 132 -7.30 -4.18 -5.76
N MET A 133 -6.65 -4.95 -4.91
CA MET A 133 -7.17 -5.48 -3.67
C MET A 133 -6.13 -5.33 -2.57
N ILE A 134 -6.59 -4.92 -1.40
CA ILE A 134 -5.84 -4.88 -0.15
C ILE A 134 -6.63 -5.71 0.86
N PHE A 135 -6.00 -6.74 1.41
CA PHE A 135 -6.57 -7.58 2.45
C PHE A 135 -5.76 -7.40 3.73
N ASP A 136 -6.36 -6.84 4.79
CA ASP A 136 -5.72 -6.73 6.11
C ASP A 136 -5.95 -8.01 6.93
N PHE A 137 -4.86 -8.67 7.33
CA PHE A 137 -4.92 -9.93 8.06
C PHE A 137 -5.43 -9.80 9.50
N ILE A 138 -5.26 -8.63 10.13
CA ILE A 138 -5.61 -8.39 11.53
C ILE A 138 -7.07 -7.97 11.64
N ASP A 139 -7.45 -6.97 10.85
CA ASP A 139 -8.80 -6.41 10.91
C ASP A 139 -9.82 -7.26 10.10
N GLU A 140 -9.32 -8.24 9.34
CA GLU A 140 -10.07 -9.05 8.37
C GLU A 140 -10.96 -8.17 7.45
N MET A 141 -10.37 -7.04 7.05
CA MET A 141 -10.97 -6.04 6.19
C MET A 141 -10.40 -6.18 4.78
N VAL A 142 -11.28 -6.07 3.79
CA VAL A 142 -10.89 -6.12 2.39
C VAL A 142 -11.32 -4.84 1.71
N ILE A 143 -10.38 -4.21 1.03
CA ILE A 143 -10.65 -3.09 0.15
C ILE A 143 -10.34 -3.54 -1.26
N LEU A 144 -11.27 -3.30 -2.17
CA LEU A 144 -11.12 -3.72 -3.54
C LEU A 144 -11.80 -2.74 -4.46
N GLY A 145 -11.16 -2.46 -5.58
CA GLY A 145 -11.61 -1.39 -6.45
C GLY A 145 -10.78 -1.26 -7.71
N ASP A 146 -11.18 -0.25 -8.48
CA ASP A 146 -10.60 0.14 -9.74
C ASP A 146 -10.64 1.67 -9.85
N SER A 147 -10.31 2.19 -11.04
CA SER A 147 -10.25 3.64 -11.29
C SER A 147 -11.62 4.35 -11.26
N THR A 148 -12.72 3.61 -11.12
CA THR A 148 -14.11 4.08 -11.19
C THR A 148 -14.88 3.85 -9.89
N ALA A 149 -14.61 2.77 -9.16
CA ALA A 149 -15.30 2.41 -7.93
C ALA A 149 -14.37 1.73 -6.93
N VAL A 150 -14.68 1.88 -5.65
CA VAL A 150 -14.02 1.13 -4.57
C VAL A 150 -15.06 0.60 -3.59
N GLY A 151 -14.80 -0.55 -3.01
CA GLY A 151 -15.66 -1.19 -2.04
C GLY A 151 -14.87 -1.54 -0.79
N LEU A 152 -15.57 -1.49 0.34
CA LEU A 152 -15.08 -1.92 1.63
C LEU A 152 -15.87 -3.15 2.06
N TYR A 153 -15.19 -4.17 2.54
CA TYR A 153 -15.78 -5.44 2.92
C TYR A 153 -15.18 -5.92 4.23
N ARG A 154 -15.97 -6.63 5.01
CA ARG A 154 -15.51 -7.43 6.15
C ARG A 154 -15.56 -8.90 5.77
N VAL A 155 -14.61 -9.68 6.25
CA VAL A 155 -14.70 -11.14 6.20
C VAL A 155 -15.75 -11.64 7.20
N ASP A 156 -16.59 -12.56 6.76
CA ASP A 156 -17.48 -13.34 7.62
C ASP A 156 -17.44 -14.82 7.20
N GLY A 157 -16.60 -15.60 7.89
CA GLY A 157 -16.29 -16.98 7.51
C GLY A 157 -15.53 -17.05 6.18
N GLU A 158 -16.19 -17.57 5.14
CA GLU A 158 -15.67 -17.59 3.75
C GLU A 158 -16.21 -16.43 2.90
N ASN A 159 -17.12 -15.61 3.43
CA ASN A 159 -17.82 -14.59 2.67
C ASN A 159 -17.21 -13.21 2.88
N PHE A 160 -17.36 -12.35 1.88
CA PHE A 160 -17.13 -10.91 2.00
C PHE A 160 -18.46 -10.19 2.14
N VAL A 161 -18.64 -9.51 3.28
CA VAL A 161 -19.83 -8.73 3.57
C VAL A 161 -19.54 -7.27 3.25
N PRO A 162 -20.25 -6.66 2.28
CA PRO A 162 -19.99 -5.27 1.92
C PRO A 162 -20.38 -4.33 3.07
N ILE A 163 -19.47 -3.41 3.37
CA ILE A 163 -19.70 -2.30 4.29
C ILE A 163 -20.17 -1.11 3.48
N ARG A 164 -21.34 -0.58 3.83
CA ARG A 164 -21.83 0.67 3.24
C ARG A 164 -21.01 1.82 3.79
N TYR A 165 -20.79 2.85 2.97
CA TYR A 165 -20.05 4.03 3.37
C TYR A 165 -20.50 5.25 2.57
N LYS A 166 -20.22 6.43 3.10
CA LYS A 166 -20.32 7.72 2.41
C LYS A 166 -18.93 8.23 2.10
N LEU A 167 -18.73 8.74 0.89
CA LEU A 167 -17.49 9.46 0.58
C LEU A 167 -17.44 10.75 1.39
N GLN A 168 -16.34 10.96 2.10
CA GLN A 168 -16.05 12.20 2.80
C GLN A 168 -15.57 13.26 1.79
N SER A 169 -15.55 14.52 2.22
CA SER A 169 -15.00 15.58 1.38
C SER A 169 -13.53 15.31 1.12
N SER A 170 -13.16 15.22 -0.15
CA SER A 170 -11.79 14.98 -0.59
C SER A 170 -10.90 16.22 -0.53
N GLU A 171 -11.39 17.37 -0.05
CA GLU A 171 -10.64 18.62 -0.05
C GLU A 171 -10.22 19.02 1.37
N TYR A 172 -8.93 19.34 1.50
CA TYR A 172 -8.36 19.92 2.70
C TYR A 172 -8.81 21.37 2.91
N ARG A 173 -9.12 21.72 4.16
CA ARG A 173 -9.48 23.06 4.60
C ARG A 173 -8.31 23.67 5.36
N SER A 174 -7.83 24.80 4.86
CA SER A 174 -6.74 25.54 5.52
C SER A 174 -7.04 25.77 7.01
N GLY A 175 -6.10 25.36 7.86
CA GLY A 175 -6.18 25.52 9.33
C GLY A 175 -6.68 24.29 10.08
N GLU A 176 -7.09 23.22 9.41
CA GLU A 176 -7.26 21.92 10.08
C GLU A 176 -5.92 21.20 10.28
N PRO A 177 -5.77 20.38 11.34
CA PRO A 177 -4.56 19.59 11.52
C PRO A 177 -4.31 18.64 10.34
N ILE A 178 -3.07 18.55 9.88
CA ILE A 178 -2.66 17.64 8.80
C ILE A 178 -2.20 16.33 9.42
N ARG A 179 -2.91 15.23 9.14
CA ARG A 179 -2.51 13.88 9.57
C ARG A 179 -1.51 13.30 8.59
N ILE A 180 -0.25 13.17 9.01
CA ILE A 180 0.84 12.65 8.17
C ILE A 180 1.23 11.25 8.64
N GLY A 181 1.23 10.30 7.71
CA GLY A 181 1.60 8.92 7.99
C GLY A 181 3.10 8.72 8.16
N ARG A 182 3.53 8.01 9.23
CA ARG A 182 4.92 7.64 9.54
C ARG A 182 5.07 6.13 9.71
N ARG A 183 5.96 5.51 8.94
CA ARG A 183 6.34 4.09 9.12
C ARG A 183 7.27 3.95 10.31
N ASP A 184 6.80 3.31 11.39
CA ASP A 184 7.60 3.15 12.61
C ASP A 184 8.65 2.03 12.49
N ALA A 185 8.37 0.97 11.74
CA ALA A 185 9.30 -0.15 11.54
C ALA A 185 10.55 0.25 10.73
N TYR A 186 10.52 1.40 10.06
CA TYR A 186 11.61 1.87 9.21
C TYR A 186 11.93 3.35 9.45
N PRO A 187 12.53 3.69 10.61
CA PRO A 187 12.84 5.07 10.94
C PRO A 187 13.83 5.64 9.93
N HIS A 188 13.49 6.79 9.35
CA HIS A 188 14.36 7.51 8.42
C HIS A 188 14.65 8.91 8.94
N GLN A 189 15.92 9.20 9.25
CA GLN A 189 16.33 10.48 9.83
C GLN A 189 15.82 11.67 9.03
N ALA A 190 15.88 11.61 7.71
CA ALA A 190 15.47 12.73 6.88
C ALA A 190 13.94 12.87 6.77
N TYR A 191 13.17 11.82 7.05
CA TYR A 191 11.72 11.96 7.27
C TYR A 191 11.45 12.73 8.56
N ASP A 192 12.17 12.42 9.65
CA ASP A 192 12.03 13.14 10.91
C ASP A 192 12.48 14.61 10.79
N GLU A 193 13.54 14.90 10.04
CA GLU A 193 13.94 16.28 9.71
C GLU A 193 12.90 17.00 8.84
N PHE A 194 12.26 16.31 7.89
CA PHE A 194 11.17 16.89 7.12
C PHE A 194 9.97 17.23 8.01
N LEU A 195 9.59 16.35 8.94
CA LEU A 195 8.53 16.64 9.91
C LEU A 195 8.87 17.86 10.78
N LYS A 196 10.12 18.00 11.23
CA LYS A 196 10.56 19.20 11.95
C LYS A 196 10.44 20.44 11.08
N PHE A 197 10.92 20.38 9.84
CA PHE A 197 10.79 21.49 8.89
C PHE A 197 9.34 21.93 8.68
N LEU A 198 8.41 20.99 8.51
CA LEU A 198 6.98 21.29 8.36
C LEU A 198 6.39 21.99 9.60
N ARG A 199 6.76 21.56 10.81
CA ARG A 199 6.26 22.16 12.06
C ARG A 199 6.94 23.49 12.38
N ASP A 200 8.26 23.51 12.32
CA ASP A 200 9.07 24.57 12.89
C ASP A 200 9.28 25.71 11.88
N GLU A 201 9.46 25.39 10.60
CA GLU A 201 9.69 26.41 9.56
C GLU A 201 8.40 26.77 8.82
N LYS A 202 7.60 25.76 8.43
CA LYS A 202 6.33 25.99 7.73
C LYS A 202 5.14 26.26 8.65
N LYS A 203 5.31 26.11 9.97
CA LYS A 203 4.28 26.36 11.00
C LYS A 203 2.96 25.61 10.73
N LEU A 204 3.06 24.41 10.17
CA LEU A 204 1.89 23.56 9.93
C LEU A 204 1.51 22.82 11.22
N ASP A 205 0.22 22.72 11.47
CA ASP A 205 -0.32 21.87 12.54
C ASP A 205 -0.34 20.42 12.06
N LEU A 206 0.47 19.56 12.69
CA LEU A 206 0.69 18.19 12.24
C LEU A 206 0.32 17.19 13.32
N VAL A 207 -0.46 16.19 12.93
CA VAL A 207 -0.69 14.97 13.70
C VAL A 207 0.07 13.84 13.02
N VAL A 208 1.01 13.21 13.75
CA VAL A 208 1.71 12.04 13.20
C VAL A 208 0.89 10.81 13.47
N VAL A 209 0.49 10.14 12.38
CA VAL A 209 -0.22 8.88 12.44
C VAL A 209 0.77 7.77 12.14
N ARG A 210 0.80 6.75 12.99
CA ARG A 210 1.64 5.58 12.79
C ARG A 210 1.00 4.71 11.72
N ILE A 211 1.79 4.35 10.72
CA ILE A 211 1.36 3.51 9.60
C ILE A 211 2.26 2.27 9.56
N GLY A 212 1.72 1.16 9.08
CA GLY A 212 2.46 -0.10 8.88
C GLY A 212 3.06 -0.19 7.47
N GLY A 213 2.85 -1.35 6.84
CA GLY A 213 3.11 -1.58 5.42
C GLY A 213 2.28 -0.67 4.51
N ALA A 214 2.55 -0.73 3.22
CA ALA A 214 1.82 0.03 2.22
C ALA A 214 0.32 -0.31 2.19
N GLY A 215 -0.08 -1.55 2.41
CA GLY A 215 -1.50 -1.90 2.51
C GLY A 215 -2.19 -1.30 3.71
N ARG A 216 -1.52 -1.26 4.88
CA ARG A 216 -2.06 -0.55 6.06
C ARG A 216 -2.13 0.95 5.83
N ALA A 217 -1.11 1.53 5.19
CA ALA A 217 -1.13 2.94 4.80
C ALA A 217 -2.27 3.24 3.83
N ALA A 218 -2.52 2.35 2.87
CA ALA A 218 -3.64 2.44 1.96
C ALA A 218 -4.97 2.37 2.70
N GLU A 219 -5.16 1.41 3.60
CA GLU A 219 -6.34 1.33 4.44
C GLU A 219 -6.60 2.62 5.24
N GLN A 220 -5.55 3.21 5.80
CA GLN A 220 -5.65 4.50 6.49
C GLN A 220 -6.00 5.67 5.56
N LEU A 221 -5.59 5.63 4.28
CA LEU A 221 -6.08 6.57 3.26
C LEU A 221 -7.57 6.35 2.97
N PHE A 222 -8.05 5.11 2.94
CA PHE A 222 -9.47 4.82 2.80
C PHE A 222 -10.27 5.35 3.99
N ARG A 223 -9.79 5.18 5.22
CA ARG A 223 -10.41 5.72 6.45
C ARG A 223 -10.61 7.25 6.37
N THR A 224 -9.70 7.98 5.70
CA THR A 224 -9.82 9.43 5.47
C THR A 224 -10.91 9.81 4.48
N ASN A 225 -11.22 8.96 3.51
CA ASN A 225 -12.09 9.31 2.38
C ASN A 225 -13.43 8.57 2.41
N MET A 226 -13.56 7.52 3.20
CA MET A 226 -14.73 6.68 3.30
C MET A 226 -15.23 6.67 4.75
N LYS A 227 -16.43 7.21 4.98
CA LYS A 227 -17.12 7.13 6.28
C LYS A 227 -18.08 5.94 6.27
N PRO A 228 -17.76 4.82 6.94
CA PRO A 228 -18.65 3.67 6.96
C PRO A 228 -19.99 4.00 7.65
N GLU A 229 -21.03 3.29 7.23
CA GLU A 229 -22.38 3.34 7.80
C GLU A 229 -22.61 2.07 8.63
N GLY A 230 -23.02 2.22 9.89
CA GLY A 230 -23.31 1.11 10.80
C GLY A 230 -22.19 0.84 11.80
N ASP A 231 -22.19 -0.37 12.38
CA ASP A 231 -21.19 -0.78 13.36
C ASP A 231 -19.86 -1.08 12.66
N VAL A 232 -18.88 -0.21 12.88
CA VAL A 232 -17.48 -0.42 12.53
C VAL A 232 -16.61 -0.41 13.78
N PRO A 233 -15.39 -0.99 13.73
CA PRO A 233 -14.43 -0.88 14.82
C PRO A 233 -14.26 0.58 15.28
N SER A 234 -14.20 0.79 16.60
CA SER A 234 -14.17 2.14 17.19
C SER A 234 -12.96 2.98 16.77
N ASP A 235 -11.89 2.35 16.29
CA ASP A 235 -10.64 2.97 15.85
C ASP A 235 -10.64 3.41 14.37
N TYR A 236 -11.76 3.25 13.66
CA TYR A 236 -11.82 3.53 12.22
C TYR A 236 -11.47 4.98 11.84
N GLU A 237 -11.81 5.98 12.66
CA GLU A 237 -11.51 7.40 12.34
C GLU A 237 -10.16 7.89 12.93
N ASP A 238 -9.67 7.27 14.01
CA ASP A 238 -8.50 7.74 14.78
C ASP A 238 -7.14 7.49 14.10
N THR A 239 -7.12 6.68 13.03
CA THR A 239 -5.90 6.28 12.31
C THR A 239 -5.86 6.77 10.86
N ALA A 240 -6.79 7.62 10.47
CA ALA A 240 -6.88 8.18 9.12
C ALA A 240 -5.69 9.12 8.80
N ILE A 241 -5.16 9.06 7.57
CA ILE A 241 -4.06 9.93 7.10
C ILE A 241 -4.49 10.84 5.95
N ASP A 242 -4.09 12.11 6.00
CA ASP A 242 -4.37 13.10 4.95
C ASP A 242 -3.23 13.18 3.93
N VAL A 243 -2.01 12.89 4.36
CA VAL A 243 -0.81 12.90 3.53
C VAL A 243 -0.03 11.62 3.76
N PHE A 244 0.21 10.90 2.67
CA PHE A 244 1.23 9.86 2.63
C PHE A 244 2.49 10.47 2.03
N PHE A 245 3.58 10.50 2.81
CA PHE A 245 4.87 11.03 2.38
C PHE A 245 5.91 9.92 2.47
N ASN A 246 6.52 9.58 1.34
CA ASN A 246 7.43 8.47 1.26
C ASN A 246 8.88 8.96 1.08
N TYR A 247 9.62 8.98 2.18
CA TYR A 247 11.06 9.27 2.17
C TYR A 247 11.90 8.02 1.82
N GLN A 248 11.31 6.83 1.70
CA GLN A 248 12.09 5.60 1.58
C GLN A 248 12.53 5.30 0.15
N PRO A 249 13.79 4.87 -0.06
CA PRO A 249 14.27 4.38 -1.35
C PRO A 249 13.82 2.95 -1.67
N ASP A 250 13.17 2.26 -0.71
CA ASP A 250 12.83 0.83 -0.76
C ASP A 250 11.31 0.60 -0.88
N HIS A 251 10.59 1.51 -1.50
CA HIS A 251 9.26 1.16 -1.98
C HIS A 251 9.47 0.27 -3.20
N LYS A 252 9.15 -1.01 -3.03
CA LYS A 252 8.93 -1.84 -4.18
C LYS A 252 7.65 -1.30 -4.83
N THR A 253 7.69 -1.13 -6.13
CA THR A 253 6.63 -0.40 -6.83
C THR A 253 5.28 -1.11 -6.74
N TRP A 254 5.30 -2.40 -6.45
CA TRP A 254 4.14 -3.26 -6.25
C TRP A 254 3.36 -3.00 -4.97
N ASP A 255 4.01 -2.46 -3.93
CA ASP A 255 3.37 -2.06 -2.67
C ASP A 255 2.28 -0.98 -2.87
N LEU A 256 2.39 -0.17 -3.94
CA LEU A 256 1.49 0.95 -4.22
C LEU A 256 0.49 0.66 -5.33
N ASP A 257 0.77 -0.32 -6.18
CA ASP A 257 -0.02 -0.61 -7.38
C ASP A 257 -1.51 -0.88 -7.11
N PRO A 258 -1.91 -1.60 -6.05
CA PRO A 258 -3.33 -1.81 -5.77
C PRO A 258 -4.00 -0.49 -5.40
N THR A 259 -3.29 0.34 -4.64
CA THR A 259 -3.80 1.65 -4.21
C THR A 259 -3.92 2.57 -5.41
N LEU A 260 -2.92 2.61 -6.31
CA LEU A 260 -2.89 3.40 -7.56
C LEU A 260 -4.13 3.17 -8.43
N ALA A 261 -4.63 1.93 -8.51
CA ALA A 261 -5.88 1.64 -9.20
C ALA A 261 -7.07 2.38 -8.58
N MET A 262 -7.10 2.55 -7.26
CA MET A 262 -8.24 3.05 -6.48
C MET A 262 -8.23 4.57 -6.23
N TYR A 263 -7.08 5.25 -6.35
CA TYR A 263 -6.94 6.70 -6.07
C TYR A 263 -8.02 7.55 -6.76
N ARG A 264 -8.32 7.22 -8.02
CA ARG A 264 -9.24 8.01 -8.85
C ARG A 264 -10.69 7.84 -8.40
N ALA A 265 -11.09 6.65 -7.96
CA ALA A 265 -12.42 6.40 -7.41
C ALA A 265 -12.66 7.18 -6.09
N LEU A 266 -11.60 7.45 -5.33
CA LEU A 266 -11.65 8.18 -4.06
C LEU A 266 -11.50 9.70 -4.20
N GLY A 267 -11.17 10.21 -5.39
CA GLY A 267 -10.86 11.63 -5.59
C GLY A 267 -9.57 12.09 -4.90
N ILE A 268 -8.65 11.17 -4.59
CA ILE A 268 -7.33 11.46 -4.03
C ILE A 268 -6.37 11.78 -5.19
N THR A 269 -5.47 12.75 -4.99
CA THR A 269 -4.42 13.02 -5.98
C THR A 269 -3.47 11.83 -6.06
N GLN A 270 -3.23 11.34 -7.28
CA GLN A 270 -2.27 10.26 -7.49
C GLN A 270 -0.88 10.67 -7.00
N PRO A 271 -0.08 9.73 -6.48
CA PRO A 271 1.29 10.00 -6.05
C PRO A 271 2.09 10.68 -7.16
N THR A 272 2.72 11.79 -6.82
CA THR A 272 3.67 12.48 -7.69
C THR A 272 4.98 12.68 -6.95
N ASP A 273 6.07 12.81 -7.70
CA ASP A 273 7.29 13.39 -7.13
C ASP A 273 7.13 14.90 -6.87
N VAL A 274 8.16 15.52 -6.30
CA VAL A 274 8.20 16.96 -6.01
C VAL A 274 8.14 17.85 -7.27
N TYR A 275 8.38 17.28 -8.44
CA TYR A 275 8.33 17.92 -9.75
C TYR A 275 6.98 17.74 -10.46
N GLY A 276 6.05 16.99 -9.85
CA GLY A 276 4.71 16.73 -10.40
C GLY A 276 4.68 15.60 -11.43
N ARG A 277 5.74 14.80 -11.54
CA ARG A 277 5.72 13.58 -12.36
C ARG A 277 4.95 12.51 -11.62
N GLN A 278 3.93 11.95 -12.28
CA GLN A 278 3.09 10.90 -11.71
C GLN A 278 3.86 9.58 -11.61
N LEU A 279 3.58 8.82 -10.56
CA LEU A 279 4.03 7.44 -10.47
C LEU A 279 3.26 6.57 -11.47
N THR A 280 4.00 5.76 -12.24
CA THR A 280 3.46 4.66 -13.04
C THR A 280 3.79 3.33 -12.36
N ALA A 281 2.97 2.29 -12.57
CA ALA A 281 3.30 0.95 -12.11
C ALA A 281 4.59 0.50 -12.83
N ASN A 282 5.61 0.15 -12.06
CA ASN A 282 6.96 -0.09 -12.60
C ASN A 282 7.55 -1.42 -12.13
N ALA A 283 6.79 -2.19 -11.35
CA ALA A 283 7.22 -3.47 -10.82
C ALA A 283 7.46 -4.52 -11.92
N ALA A 284 6.61 -4.50 -12.94
CA ALA A 284 6.67 -5.38 -14.08
C ALA A 284 7.59 -4.90 -15.22
N ALA A 285 8.26 -3.74 -15.09
CA ALA A 285 9.12 -3.15 -16.12
C ALA A 285 10.61 -3.08 -15.66
N PRO A 286 11.40 -4.16 -15.83
CA PRO A 286 12.75 -4.28 -15.26
C PRO A 286 13.79 -3.34 -15.88
N GLN A 287 13.53 -2.76 -17.06
CA GLN A 287 14.48 -1.90 -17.77
C GLN A 287 14.53 -0.48 -17.21
N LEU A 288 13.49 -0.08 -16.48
CA LEU A 288 13.51 1.14 -15.69
C LEU A 288 14.19 0.83 -14.37
N LYS A 289 15.55 0.84 -14.35
CA LYS A 289 16.35 1.58 -13.34
C LYS A 289 17.84 1.16 -13.32
N PRO A 290 18.73 2.16 -13.47
CA PRO A 290 19.43 2.74 -12.33
C PRO A 290 19.25 4.28 -12.34
N GLY A 291 18.38 4.81 -11.47
CA GLY A 291 18.19 6.27 -11.36
C GLY A 291 16.82 6.69 -10.86
N ALA A 292 15.74 6.01 -11.26
CA ALA A 292 14.41 6.32 -10.79
C ALA A 292 14.14 5.85 -9.34
N TRP A 293 14.87 4.89 -8.75
CA TRP A 293 14.69 4.52 -7.32
C TRP A 293 15.24 5.63 -6.38
N HIS A 294 16.24 6.39 -6.84
CA HIS A 294 16.93 7.40 -6.03
C HIS A 294 16.41 8.83 -6.23
N THR A 295 15.74 9.10 -7.36
CA THR A 295 15.06 10.39 -7.62
C THR A 295 13.59 10.39 -7.20
N ASN A 296 13.01 9.22 -6.89
CA ASN A 296 11.63 9.05 -6.40
C ASN A 296 11.52 9.04 -4.86
N GLY A 297 12.57 9.39 -4.12
CA GLY A 297 12.57 9.39 -2.64
C GLY A 297 11.67 10.45 -1.98
N TYR A 298 10.79 11.08 -2.75
CA TYR A 298 9.85 12.11 -2.30
C TYR A 298 8.50 11.96 -3.02
N LEU A 299 8.01 10.73 -3.08
CA LEU A 299 6.63 10.50 -3.53
C LEU A 299 5.69 10.93 -2.42
N TYR A 300 4.68 11.71 -2.76
CA TYR A 300 3.61 12.03 -1.83
C TYR A 300 2.26 12.01 -2.55
N SER A 301 1.24 11.65 -1.77
CA SER A 301 -0.16 11.83 -2.13
C SER A 301 -0.88 12.54 -0.99
N ALA A 302 -1.96 13.23 -1.32
CA ALA A 302 -2.67 14.04 -0.35
C ALA A 302 -4.19 14.06 -0.61
N ARG A 303 -4.94 14.34 0.45
CA ARG A 303 -6.37 14.63 0.37
C ARG A 303 -6.60 15.95 -0.37
N GLY A 304 -6.85 15.84 -1.66
CA GLY A 304 -7.30 16.93 -2.52
C GLY A 304 -6.15 17.78 -3.11
N PRO A 305 -6.41 18.48 -4.23
CA PRO A 305 -5.41 19.29 -4.91
C PRO A 305 -4.77 20.40 -4.07
N THR A 306 -5.48 20.99 -3.11
CA THR A 306 -4.92 22.11 -2.31
C THR A 306 -3.81 21.63 -1.40
N LEU A 307 -4.07 20.57 -0.62
CA LEU A 307 -3.06 19.97 0.25
C LEU A 307 -1.91 19.38 -0.56
N HIS A 308 -2.22 18.76 -1.70
CA HIS A 308 -1.20 18.24 -2.61
C HIS A 308 -0.21 19.32 -3.04
N LYS A 309 -0.70 20.49 -3.49
CA LYS A 309 0.16 21.62 -3.88
C LYS A 309 0.98 22.18 -2.71
N LEU A 310 0.38 22.26 -1.53
CA LEU A 310 1.09 22.71 -0.32
C LEU A 310 2.25 21.77 0.02
N MET A 311 1.98 20.46 0.06
CA MET A 311 3.00 19.45 0.37
C MET A 311 4.08 19.38 -0.70
N ALA A 312 3.73 19.51 -1.99
CA ALA A 312 4.66 19.63 -3.10
C ALA A 312 5.67 20.76 -2.88
N GLN A 313 5.16 21.93 -2.51
CA GLN A 313 5.99 23.10 -2.27
C GLN A 313 6.87 22.90 -1.05
N CYS A 314 6.33 22.35 0.03
CA CYS A 314 7.10 22.08 1.25
C CYS A 314 8.24 21.10 1.00
N ALA A 315 8.00 20.05 0.20
CA ALA A 315 9.04 19.08 -0.16
C ALA A 315 10.16 19.73 -0.99
N ARG A 316 9.81 20.56 -1.99
CA ARG A 316 10.80 21.32 -2.78
C ARG A 316 11.61 22.30 -1.93
N ASP A 317 10.95 23.00 -1.00
CA ASP A 317 11.64 23.92 -0.10
C ASP A 317 12.59 23.15 0.83
N PHE A 318 12.17 21.99 1.34
CA PHE A 318 13.03 21.13 2.16
C PHE A 318 14.25 20.61 1.39
N GLU A 319 14.06 20.14 0.14
CA GLU A 319 15.16 19.75 -0.74
C GLU A 319 16.19 20.88 -0.90
N ARG A 320 15.71 22.09 -1.17
CA ARG A 320 16.55 23.27 -1.36
C ARG A 320 17.27 23.72 -0.10
N GLU A 321 16.59 23.72 1.05
CA GLU A 321 17.03 24.43 2.25
C GLU A 321 17.74 23.51 3.27
N VAL A 322 17.42 22.22 3.24
CA VAL A 322 17.78 21.25 4.29
C VAL A 322 18.43 19.99 3.72
N SER A 323 17.91 19.39 2.64
CA SER A 323 18.34 18.06 2.17
C SER A 323 19.84 17.95 1.86
N TYR A 324 20.43 18.95 1.21
CA TYR A 324 21.88 18.99 0.95
C TYR A 324 22.73 18.86 2.23
N LYS A 325 22.28 19.45 3.35
CA LYS A 325 23.00 19.40 4.64
C LYS A 325 22.91 18.01 5.30
N VAL A 326 21.82 17.29 5.07
CA VAL A 326 21.60 15.93 5.60
C VAL A 326 22.44 14.91 4.81
N ILE A 327 22.61 15.11 3.50
CA ILE A 327 23.44 14.27 2.65
C ILE A 327 24.94 14.50 2.95
N ASP A 328 25.38 15.74 3.06
CA ASP A 328 26.80 16.08 3.33
C ASP A 328 27.29 15.53 4.68
N ALA A 329 26.43 15.51 5.71
CA ALA A 329 26.75 14.93 7.02
C ALA A 329 27.00 13.41 6.99
N LYS A 330 26.52 12.70 5.96
CA LYS A 330 26.82 11.28 5.72
C LYS A 330 28.12 11.05 4.95
N ILE A 331 28.56 12.01 4.14
CA ILE A 331 29.80 11.90 3.35
C ILE A 331 31.03 12.27 4.19
N THR A 332 30.85 13.10 5.23
CA THR A 332 31.92 13.53 6.15
C THR A 332 32.10 12.67 7.39
N ARG A 333 31.41 11.52 7.49
CA ARG A 333 31.60 10.49 8.53
C ARG A 333 32.04 9.18 7.90
#